data_AF-A0A381S050-F1
#
_entry.id   AF-A0A381S050-F1
#
_cell.length_a   1.000
_cell.length_b   1.000
_cell.length_c   1.000
_cell.angle_alpha   90.00
_cell.angle_beta   90.00
_cell.angle_gamma   90.00
#
_symmetry.space_group_name_H-M   'P 1'
#
loop_
_entity.id
_entity.type
_entity.pdbx_description
1 polymer ?
#
loop_
_entity_poly.entity_id
_entity_poly.type
_entity_poly.pdbx_seq_one_letter_code
_entity_poly.pdbx_strand_id
1 'polypeptide(L)'
;MHIEKKLEILNSLYLDVVLVIPFDEQFSKIKAADFLTDIVVKNFHPSYFIIGYDHHFGFEREGSPQFLKNFAENNGFSVDIVEPVSDESVNISSTHIRKLIKQGYVRRASFELGWVFGFNSNVIHGAGRGKSLGFPTANFIPEEKNQLIPANGVYCIRGRINGKNLYGMCNLGVRPTFGETDFVMEAHFIDEKLDNFYDKTITVEFLERIRDEKKFSNPQELIKQLNKDKEFCMRLMQKYK
;
A
#
# COMPACT_ATOMS: atom_id res chain seq x y z
N MET A 1 4.12 2.50 1.51
CA MET A 1 3.40 3.78 1.39
C MET A 1 4.42 4.89 1.51
N HIS A 2 4.51 5.72 0.49
CA HIS A 2 5.46 6.83 0.42
C HIS A 2 5.12 7.95 1.43
N ILE A 3 6.07 8.84 1.71
CA ILE A 3 5.89 9.90 2.70
C ILE A 3 4.82 10.91 2.27
N GLU A 4 4.77 11.35 1.01
CA GLU A 4 3.67 12.26 0.58
C GLU A 4 2.31 11.62 0.79
N LYS A 5 2.14 10.32 0.52
CA LYS A 5 0.85 9.66 0.76
C LYS A 5 0.46 9.62 2.24
N LYS A 6 1.45 9.46 3.13
CA LYS A 6 1.21 9.59 4.58
C LYS A 6 0.78 11.00 4.93
N LEU A 7 1.47 12.01 4.40
CA LEU A 7 1.14 13.41 4.63
C LEU A 7 -0.25 13.78 4.11
N GLU A 8 -0.65 13.28 2.93
CA GLU A 8 -2.02 13.43 2.41
C GLU A 8 -3.07 12.88 3.36
N ILE A 9 -2.85 11.67 3.90
CA ILE A 9 -3.77 11.03 4.85
C ILE A 9 -3.84 11.84 6.15
N LEU A 10 -2.70 12.25 6.72
CA LEU A 10 -2.66 13.07 7.93
C LEU A 10 -3.33 14.43 7.72
N ASN A 11 -3.13 15.05 6.57
CA ASN A 11 -3.80 16.30 6.19
C ASN A 11 -5.32 16.10 6.06
N SER A 12 -5.79 14.96 5.50
CA SER A 12 -7.23 14.66 5.45
C SER A 12 -7.86 14.41 6.81
N LEU A 13 -7.05 14.10 7.81
CA LEU A 13 -7.44 13.97 9.23
C LEU A 13 -7.30 15.28 9.99
N TYR A 14 -7.05 16.40 9.30
CA TYR A 14 -6.94 17.74 9.86
C TYR A 14 -5.80 17.92 10.87
N LEU A 15 -4.67 17.23 10.69
CA LEU A 15 -3.46 17.52 11.46
C LEU A 15 -2.85 18.86 11.01
N ASP A 16 -2.65 19.78 11.94
CA ASP A 16 -2.09 21.12 11.66
C ASP A 16 -0.59 21.09 11.29
N VAL A 17 0.17 20.26 12.01
CA VAL A 17 1.64 20.19 11.88
C VAL A 17 2.11 18.75 11.92
N VAL A 18 2.97 18.38 10.98
CA VAL A 18 3.65 17.08 10.96
C VAL A 18 5.16 17.32 10.95
N LEU A 19 5.85 16.82 11.98
CA LEU A 19 7.31 16.84 12.03
C LEU A 19 7.87 15.53 11.43
N VAL A 20 8.53 15.63 10.28
CA VAL A 20 9.23 14.51 9.66
C VAL A 20 10.69 14.55 10.10
N ILE A 21 11.08 13.58 10.94
CA ILE A 21 12.45 13.48 11.47
C ILE A 21 13.23 12.41 10.70
N PRO A 22 14.33 12.76 10.02
CA PRO A 22 15.27 11.78 9.50
C PRO A 22 15.88 10.97 10.63
N PHE A 23 15.80 9.64 10.55
CA PHE A 23 16.40 8.76 11.56
C PHE A 23 17.83 8.40 11.14
N ASP A 24 18.78 9.24 11.51
CA ASP A 24 20.21 9.01 11.30
C ASP A 24 20.91 8.49 12.57
N GLU A 25 22.21 8.22 12.47
CA GLU A 25 23.01 7.71 13.59
C GLU A 25 23.12 8.72 14.75
N GLN A 26 23.10 10.02 14.46
CA GLN A 26 23.17 11.04 15.50
C GLN A 26 21.85 11.09 16.27
N PHE A 27 20.72 11.08 15.55
CA PHE A 27 19.38 11.08 16.12
C PHE A 27 19.12 9.80 16.94
N SER A 28 19.59 8.64 16.47
CA SER A 28 19.37 7.36 17.17
C SER A 28 20.04 7.29 18.54
N LYS A 29 21.05 8.12 18.80
CA LYS A 29 21.79 8.23 20.08
C LYS A 29 21.17 9.22 21.08
N ILE A 30 20.12 9.94 20.69
CA ILE A 30 19.44 10.89 21.59
C ILE A 30 18.68 10.13 22.66
N LYS A 31 18.87 10.51 23.93
CA LYS A 31 18.15 9.84 25.01
C LYS A 31 16.67 10.18 25.03
N ALA A 32 15.83 9.30 25.58
CA ALA A 32 14.38 9.53 25.65
C ALA A 32 14.02 10.84 26.38
N ALA A 33 14.70 11.14 27.50
CA ALA A 33 14.48 12.39 28.24
C ALA A 33 14.85 13.62 27.39
N ASP A 34 16.04 13.60 26.79
CA ASP A 34 16.55 14.70 25.95
C ASP A 34 15.66 14.92 24.71
N PHE A 35 15.15 13.84 24.11
CA PHE A 35 14.17 13.93 23.01
C PHE A 35 12.90 14.66 23.45
N LEU A 36 12.34 14.32 24.62
CA LEU A 36 11.14 14.99 25.12
C LEU A 36 11.43 16.46 25.48
N THR A 37 12.50 16.77 26.19
CA THR A 37 12.78 18.14 26.64
C THR A 37 13.18 19.05 25.48
N ASP A 38 14.16 18.61 24.67
CA ASP A 38 14.88 19.50 23.77
C ASP A 38 14.24 19.56 22.38
N ILE A 39 13.48 18.52 22.01
CA ILE A 39 12.81 18.45 20.71
C ILE A 39 11.31 18.62 20.88
N VAL A 40 10.64 17.86 21.76
CA VAL A 40 9.17 17.90 21.81
C VAL A 40 8.65 19.09 22.63
N VAL A 41 8.97 19.16 23.93
CA VAL A 41 8.44 20.19 24.84
C VAL A 41 8.88 21.58 24.43
N LYS A 42 10.17 21.76 24.15
CA LYS A 42 10.75 23.05 23.74
C LYS A 42 10.11 23.64 22.47
N ASN A 43 9.72 22.82 21.50
CA ASN A 43 9.22 23.30 20.21
C ASN A 43 7.68 23.30 20.12
N PHE A 44 7.00 22.36 20.78
CA PHE A 44 5.55 22.18 20.64
C PHE A 44 4.73 22.57 21.87
N HIS A 45 5.36 22.70 23.05
CA HIS A 45 4.68 23.04 24.30
C HIS A 45 3.39 22.24 24.55
N PRO A 46 3.45 20.89 24.49
CA PRO A 46 2.26 20.06 24.52
C PRO A 46 1.59 20.14 25.90
N SER A 47 0.26 20.19 25.93
CA SER A 47 -0.52 19.95 27.16
C SER A 47 -0.91 18.48 27.32
N TYR A 48 -0.84 17.71 26.23
CA TYR A 48 -1.36 16.36 26.14
C TYR A 48 -0.55 15.53 25.15
N PHE A 49 -0.25 14.28 25.50
CA PHE A 49 0.38 13.30 24.63
C PHE A 49 -0.58 12.17 24.30
N ILE A 50 -0.58 11.69 23.06
CA ILE A 50 -1.29 10.48 22.64
C ILE A 50 -0.27 9.56 22.00
N ILE A 51 -0.11 8.35 22.54
CA ILE A 51 0.80 7.34 22.01
C ILE A 51 0.12 5.97 21.95
N GLY A 52 0.60 5.09 21.09
CA GLY A 52 0.20 3.68 21.10
C GLY A 52 0.84 2.91 22.24
N TYR A 53 0.19 1.83 22.68
CA TYR A 53 0.69 0.91 23.71
C TYR A 53 2.09 0.30 23.41
N ASP A 54 2.48 0.22 22.14
CA ASP A 54 3.77 -0.32 21.69
C ASP A 54 4.80 0.77 21.33
N HIS A 55 4.49 2.05 21.61
CA HIS A 55 5.35 3.16 21.26
C HIS A 55 6.64 3.17 22.08
N HIS A 56 7.78 3.22 21.39
CA HIS A 56 9.09 3.35 22.01
C HIS A 56 9.94 4.38 21.27
N PHE A 57 10.78 5.10 22.02
CA PHE A 57 11.63 6.17 21.52
C PHE A 57 12.90 6.32 22.38
N GLY A 58 13.81 7.19 21.97
CA GLY A 58 15.10 7.38 22.63
C GLY A 58 16.12 6.27 22.33
N PHE A 59 17.33 6.48 22.82
CA PHE A 59 18.46 5.57 22.63
C PHE A 59 18.13 4.19 23.21
N GLU A 60 18.40 3.15 22.43
CA GLU A 60 18.11 1.75 22.80
C GLU A 60 16.66 1.49 23.26
N ARG A 61 15.69 2.27 22.78
CA ARG A 61 14.26 2.14 23.11
C ARG A 61 13.96 2.34 24.61
N GLU A 62 14.78 3.12 25.31
CA GLU A 62 14.63 3.40 26.74
C GLU A 62 13.30 4.14 27.07
N GLY A 63 12.77 4.91 26.12
CA GLY A 63 11.45 5.52 26.20
C GLY A 63 10.38 4.49 25.92
N SER A 64 9.56 4.20 26.93
CA SER A 64 8.37 3.34 26.87
C SER A 64 7.10 4.13 27.22
N PRO A 65 5.89 3.56 27.08
CA PRO A 65 4.69 4.25 27.51
C PRO A 65 4.67 4.55 29.02
N GLN A 66 5.26 3.66 29.83
CA GLN A 66 5.42 3.90 31.27
C GLN A 66 6.42 5.03 31.55
N PHE A 67 7.52 5.10 30.80
CA PHE A 67 8.46 6.22 30.89
C PHE A 67 7.75 7.55 30.62
N LEU A 68 6.94 7.63 29.54
CA LEU A 68 6.24 8.85 29.19
C LEU A 68 5.22 9.26 30.26
N LYS A 69 4.48 8.30 30.84
CA LYS A 69 3.58 8.55 31.99
C LYS A 69 4.32 9.20 33.16
N ASN A 70 5.43 8.61 33.58
CA ASN A 70 6.23 9.13 34.69
C ASN A 70 6.81 10.52 34.38
N PHE A 71 7.30 10.71 33.14
CA PHE A 71 7.78 12.01 32.69
C PHE A 71 6.67 13.07 32.72
N ALA A 72 5.48 12.72 32.26
CA ALA A 72 4.34 13.62 32.21
C ALA A 72 3.82 13.99 33.61
N GLU A 73 3.69 13.03 34.52
CA GLU A 73 3.30 13.29 35.92
C GLU A 73 4.24 14.28 36.61
N ASN A 74 5.55 14.15 36.39
CA ASN A 74 6.55 15.04 36.99
C ASN A 74 6.57 16.45 36.37
N ASN A 75 6.01 16.64 35.17
CA ASN A 75 6.07 17.90 34.43
C ASN A 75 4.69 18.52 34.17
N GLY A 76 3.61 17.96 34.72
CA GLY A 76 2.25 18.51 34.60
C GLY A 76 1.59 18.28 33.24
N PHE A 77 1.99 17.24 32.50
CA PHE A 77 1.37 16.85 31.24
C PHE A 77 0.38 15.70 31.42
N SER A 78 -0.59 15.60 30.52
CA SER A 78 -1.49 14.45 30.43
C SER A 78 -1.04 13.49 29.32
N VAL A 79 -1.27 12.20 29.49
CA VAL A 79 -0.91 11.16 28.51
C VAL A 79 -2.07 10.19 28.33
N ASP A 80 -2.44 9.94 27.08
CA ASP A 80 -3.29 8.82 26.68
C ASP A 80 -2.43 7.72 26.03
N ILE A 81 -2.66 6.49 26.46
CA ILE A 81 -2.07 5.30 25.83
C ILE A 81 -3.20 4.58 25.12
N VAL A 82 -3.17 4.62 23.80
CA VAL A 82 -4.15 3.97 22.94
C VAL A 82 -3.83 2.48 22.86
N GLU A 83 -4.77 1.68 23.34
CA GLU A 83 -4.75 0.22 23.26
C GLU A 83 -4.78 -0.27 21.79
N PRO A 84 -4.28 -1.49 21.50
CA PRO A 84 -4.30 -2.02 20.14
C PRO A 84 -5.72 -2.08 19.59
N VAL A 85 -5.88 -1.60 18.35
CA VAL A 85 -7.10 -1.85 17.58
C VAL A 85 -7.05 -3.27 17.03
N SER A 86 -8.09 -4.06 17.31
CA SER A 86 -8.23 -5.41 16.79
C SER A 86 -9.47 -5.53 15.91
N ASP A 87 -9.41 -6.44 14.95
CA ASP A 87 -10.60 -7.01 14.33
C ASP A 87 -10.70 -8.47 14.75
N GLU A 88 -11.82 -8.83 15.36
CA GLU A 88 -11.95 -10.06 16.16
C GLU A 88 -10.81 -10.18 17.19
N SER A 89 -9.92 -11.18 17.03
CA SER A 89 -8.79 -11.46 17.91
C SER A 89 -7.43 -11.10 17.30
N VAL A 90 -7.42 -10.43 16.15
CA VAL A 90 -6.18 -10.08 15.44
C VAL A 90 -5.90 -8.59 15.55
N ASN A 91 -4.77 -8.25 16.16
CA ASN A 91 -4.31 -6.86 16.24
C ASN A 91 -3.97 -6.33 14.85
N ILE A 92 -4.59 -5.20 14.50
CA ILE A 92 -4.32 -4.50 13.24
C ILE A 92 -2.99 -3.76 13.41
N SER A 93 -1.99 -4.19 12.63
CA SER A 93 -0.65 -3.61 12.66
C SER A 93 -0.04 -3.55 11.27
N SER A 94 0.96 -2.68 11.09
CA SER A 94 1.70 -2.62 9.82
C SER A 94 2.31 -3.97 9.42
N THR A 95 2.79 -4.76 10.39
CA THR A 95 3.37 -6.08 10.13
C THR A 95 2.31 -7.07 9.62
N HIS A 96 1.15 -7.08 10.26
CA HIS A 96 0.01 -7.93 9.85
C HIS A 96 -0.52 -7.55 8.46
N ILE A 97 -0.73 -6.26 8.20
CA ILE A 97 -1.18 -5.77 6.88
C ILE A 97 -0.17 -6.12 5.79
N ARG A 98 1.14 -5.96 6.04
CA ARG A 98 2.19 -6.38 5.08
C ARG A 98 2.12 -7.88 4.80
N LYS A 99 1.85 -8.71 5.83
CA LYS A 99 1.70 -10.16 5.67
C LYS A 99 0.50 -10.50 4.79
N LEU A 100 -0.66 -9.88 5.03
CA LEU A 100 -1.86 -10.06 4.20
C LEU A 100 -1.58 -9.72 2.72
N ILE A 101 -0.94 -8.59 2.46
CA ILE A 101 -0.59 -8.16 1.10
C ILE A 101 0.38 -9.16 0.45
N LYS A 102 1.45 -9.56 1.15
CA LYS A 102 2.43 -10.55 0.66
C LYS A 102 1.82 -11.94 0.41
N GLN A 103 0.67 -12.24 1.00
CA GLN A 103 -0.08 -13.47 0.77
C GLN A 103 -1.21 -13.31 -0.26
N GLY A 104 -1.37 -12.11 -0.83
CA GLY A 104 -2.37 -11.81 -1.85
C GLY A 104 -3.76 -11.49 -1.30
N TYR A 105 -3.93 -11.38 0.02
CA TYR A 105 -5.20 -11.03 0.67
C TYR A 105 -5.48 -9.52 0.63
N VAL A 106 -5.41 -8.93 -0.57
CA VAL A 106 -5.50 -7.47 -0.79
C VAL A 106 -6.82 -6.86 -0.34
N ARG A 107 -7.93 -7.60 -0.49
CA ARG A 107 -9.25 -7.14 -0.02
C ARG A 107 -9.28 -7.02 1.51
N ARG A 108 -8.72 -8.01 2.22
CA ARG A 108 -8.67 -8.00 3.68
C ARG A 108 -7.72 -6.91 4.19
N ALA A 109 -6.55 -6.78 3.56
CA ALA A 109 -5.62 -5.69 3.86
C ALA A 109 -6.27 -4.31 3.66
N SER A 110 -7.06 -4.13 2.60
CA SER A 110 -7.78 -2.87 2.33
C SER A 110 -8.83 -2.56 3.39
N PHE A 111 -9.55 -3.58 3.86
CA PHE A 111 -10.50 -3.43 4.95
C PHE A 111 -9.82 -2.94 6.23
N GLU A 112 -8.73 -3.59 6.65
CA GLU A 112 -7.98 -3.21 7.85
C GLU A 112 -7.22 -1.88 7.71
N LEU A 113 -6.83 -1.49 6.49
CA LEU A 113 -6.22 -0.20 6.20
C LEU A 113 -7.23 0.96 6.28
N GLY A 114 -8.53 0.69 6.09
CA GLY A 114 -9.56 1.72 5.91
C GLY A 114 -9.58 2.35 4.52
N TRP A 115 -8.75 1.87 3.57
CA TRP A 115 -8.70 2.33 2.19
C TRP A 115 -8.22 1.22 1.26
N VAL A 116 -8.52 1.35 -0.05
CA VAL A 116 -8.14 0.33 -1.04
C VAL A 116 -6.64 0.34 -1.28
N PHE A 117 -5.97 -0.78 -0.96
CA PHE A 117 -4.53 -0.89 -1.13
C PHE A 117 -4.11 -0.65 -2.57
N GLY A 118 -3.18 0.30 -2.76
CA GLY A 118 -2.67 0.68 -4.06
C GLY A 118 -1.43 1.55 -3.96
N PHE A 119 -0.83 1.84 -5.11
CA PHE A 119 0.38 2.66 -5.22
C PHE A 119 0.51 3.26 -6.61
N ASN A 120 1.32 4.31 -6.73
CA ASN A 120 1.62 4.94 -8.00
C ASN A 120 2.53 4.05 -8.84
N SER A 121 2.27 4.02 -10.14
CA SER A 121 3.06 3.28 -11.10
C SER A 121 3.12 4.00 -12.44
N ASN A 122 4.27 3.90 -13.09
CA ASN A 122 4.48 4.41 -14.44
C ASN A 122 4.04 3.35 -15.44
N VAL A 123 3.21 3.77 -16.40
CA VAL A 123 2.74 2.92 -17.49
C VAL A 123 3.81 2.87 -18.57
N ILE A 124 4.29 1.68 -18.87
CA ILE A 124 5.35 1.45 -19.85
C ILE A 124 4.89 0.50 -20.96
N HIS A 125 5.58 0.56 -22.09
CA HIS A 125 5.39 -0.36 -23.18
C HIS A 125 5.88 -1.77 -22.79
N GLY A 126 4.96 -2.74 -22.86
CA GLY A 126 5.29 -4.16 -22.75
C GLY A 126 5.60 -4.78 -24.11
N ALA A 127 5.69 -6.12 -24.13
CA ALA A 127 5.89 -6.88 -25.36
C ALA A 127 4.71 -6.83 -26.35
N GLY A 128 3.59 -6.18 -25.98
CA GLY A 128 2.44 -5.94 -26.86
C GLY A 128 1.66 -7.19 -27.29
N ARG A 129 1.99 -8.37 -26.74
CA ARG A 129 1.47 -9.67 -27.21
C ARG A 129 -0.03 -9.86 -26.96
N GLY A 130 -0.56 -9.29 -25.89
CA GLY A 130 -2.00 -9.35 -25.61
C GLY A 130 -2.85 -8.74 -26.73
N LYS A 131 -2.30 -7.78 -27.50
CA LYS A 131 -2.99 -7.14 -28.63
C LYS A 131 -3.42 -8.14 -29.71
N SER A 132 -2.59 -9.13 -30.04
CA SER A 132 -2.95 -10.15 -31.04
C SER A 132 -4.01 -11.14 -30.55
N LEU A 133 -4.21 -11.23 -29.22
CA LEU A 133 -5.21 -12.08 -28.58
C LEU A 133 -6.52 -11.33 -28.27
N GLY A 134 -6.63 -10.05 -28.63
CA GLY A 134 -7.79 -9.20 -28.30
C GLY A 134 -7.76 -8.62 -26.88
N PHE A 135 -6.66 -8.78 -26.15
CA PHE A 135 -6.44 -8.27 -24.79
C PHE A 135 -5.22 -7.35 -24.76
N PRO A 136 -5.26 -6.14 -25.35
CA PRO A 136 -4.13 -5.22 -25.28
C PRO A 136 -3.75 -4.99 -23.81
N THR A 137 -2.45 -5.06 -23.50
CA THR A 137 -1.93 -4.93 -22.15
C THR A 137 -0.98 -3.76 -22.02
N ALA A 138 -0.96 -3.17 -20.82
CA ALA A 138 0.03 -2.21 -20.38
C ALA A 138 0.85 -2.81 -19.25
N ASN A 139 2.14 -2.49 -19.24
CA ASN A 139 3.03 -2.90 -18.17
C ASN A 139 3.18 -1.74 -17.17
N PHE A 140 3.39 -2.05 -15.90
CA PHE A 140 3.59 -1.06 -14.86
C PHE A 140 4.89 -1.29 -14.13
N ILE A 141 5.55 -0.19 -13.77
CA ILE A 141 6.67 -0.18 -12.82
C ILE A 141 6.24 0.69 -11.65
N PRO A 142 6.35 0.23 -10.39
CA PRO A 142 6.05 1.09 -9.25
C PRO A 142 6.99 2.29 -9.28
N GLU A 143 6.46 3.46 -8.96
CA GLU A 143 7.28 4.67 -8.82
C GLU A 143 8.36 4.48 -7.74
N GLU A 144 8.00 3.74 -6.69
CA GLU A 144 8.86 3.42 -5.54
C GLU A 144 9.66 2.13 -5.73
N LYS A 145 11.00 2.22 -5.60
CA LYS A 145 11.90 1.06 -5.73
C LYS A 145 11.61 -0.08 -4.75
N ASN A 146 11.23 0.27 -3.52
CA ASN A 146 10.94 -0.69 -2.44
C ASN A 146 9.44 -0.87 -2.22
N GLN A 147 8.62 -0.67 -3.26
CA GLN A 147 7.18 -0.82 -3.15
C GLN A 147 6.81 -2.23 -2.70
N LEU A 148 5.88 -2.32 -1.75
CA LEU A 148 5.28 -3.59 -1.36
C LEU A 148 4.34 -4.04 -2.48
N ILE A 149 4.68 -5.16 -3.12
CA ILE A 149 3.86 -5.79 -4.16
C ILE A 149 3.10 -6.98 -3.56
N PRO A 150 1.82 -7.19 -3.91
CA PRO A 150 1.09 -8.39 -3.51
C PRO A 150 1.75 -9.68 -4.00
N ALA A 151 1.30 -10.83 -3.46
CA ALA A 151 1.71 -12.14 -3.97
C ALA A 151 1.50 -12.27 -5.49
N ASN A 152 2.24 -13.16 -6.14
CA ASN A 152 1.97 -13.49 -7.53
C ASN A 152 0.53 -13.97 -7.74
N GLY A 153 -0.02 -13.66 -8.92
CA GLY A 153 -1.37 -14.05 -9.31
C GLY A 153 -2.07 -13.00 -10.16
N VAL A 154 -3.33 -13.28 -10.46
CA VAL A 154 -4.20 -12.39 -11.23
C VAL A 154 -5.13 -11.66 -10.28
N TYR A 155 -5.25 -10.35 -10.46
CA TYR A 155 -6.00 -9.43 -9.60
C TYR A 155 -6.99 -8.61 -10.42
N CYS A 156 -8.14 -8.30 -9.84
CA CYS A 156 -9.00 -7.22 -10.31
C CYS A 156 -8.42 -5.91 -9.76
N ILE A 157 -8.13 -4.96 -10.64
CA ILE A 157 -7.53 -3.68 -10.29
C ILE A 157 -8.37 -2.49 -10.74
N ARG A 158 -8.11 -1.34 -10.13
CA ARG A 158 -8.58 -0.02 -10.57
C ARG A 158 -7.38 0.89 -10.78
N GLY A 159 -7.16 1.33 -12.01
CA GLY A 159 -6.24 2.41 -12.34
C GLY A 159 -6.95 3.76 -12.17
N ARG A 160 -6.33 4.71 -11.47
CA ARG A 160 -6.85 6.08 -11.31
C ARG A 160 -5.94 7.05 -12.03
N ILE A 161 -6.51 7.83 -12.95
CA ILE A 161 -5.80 8.84 -13.72
C ILE A 161 -6.72 10.00 -14.04
N ASN A 162 -6.30 11.24 -13.75
CA ASN A 162 -7.06 12.47 -14.03
C ASN A 162 -8.54 12.40 -13.58
N GLY A 163 -8.80 11.85 -12.39
CA GLY A 163 -10.16 11.68 -11.85
C GLY A 163 -10.99 10.55 -12.48
N LYS A 164 -10.45 9.82 -13.47
CA LYS A 164 -11.10 8.66 -14.08
C LYS A 164 -10.68 7.37 -13.40
N ASN A 165 -11.63 6.43 -13.32
CA ASN A 165 -11.40 5.07 -12.83
C ASN A 165 -11.42 4.10 -14.02
N LEU A 166 -10.32 3.39 -14.23
CA LEU A 166 -10.14 2.36 -15.25
C LEU A 166 -10.09 1.01 -14.57
N TYR A 167 -10.99 0.11 -14.91
CA TYR A 167 -11.04 -1.21 -14.28
C TYR A 167 -10.38 -2.24 -15.18
N GLY A 168 -9.69 -3.20 -14.58
CA GLY A 168 -8.94 -4.17 -15.36
C GLY A 168 -8.55 -5.40 -14.57
N MET A 169 -8.01 -6.36 -15.30
CA MET A 169 -7.32 -7.51 -14.72
C MET A 169 -5.82 -7.30 -14.82
N CYS A 170 -5.09 -7.52 -13.73
CA CYS A 170 -3.65 -7.40 -13.66
C CYS A 170 -3.04 -8.75 -13.29
N ASN A 171 -2.07 -9.20 -14.09
CA ASN A 171 -1.19 -10.29 -13.73
C ASN A 171 0.06 -9.72 -13.04
N LEU A 172 0.33 -10.21 -11.83
CA LEU A 172 1.57 -10.00 -11.09
C LEU A 172 2.37 -11.29 -11.08
N GLY A 173 3.53 -11.29 -11.73
CA GLY A 173 4.44 -12.44 -11.65
C GLY A 173 5.26 -12.65 -12.90
N VAL A 174 5.70 -13.90 -13.08
CA VAL A 174 6.49 -14.32 -14.23
C VAL A 174 5.53 -14.86 -15.30
N ARG A 175 5.88 -14.82 -16.58
CA ARG A 175 4.98 -15.31 -17.65
C ARG A 175 5.32 -16.77 -18.00
N PRO A 176 4.85 -17.80 -17.26
CA PRO A 176 5.28 -19.18 -17.47
C PRO A 176 4.84 -19.74 -18.82
N THR A 177 3.75 -19.22 -19.39
CA THR A 177 3.27 -19.59 -20.74
C THR A 177 4.26 -19.22 -21.84
N PHE A 178 5.09 -18.20 -21.61
CA PHE A 178 6.08 -17.72 -22.59
C PHE A 178 7.54 -18.01 -22.18
N GLY A 179 7.76 -18.72 -21.07
CA GLY A 179 9.10 -19.12 -20.61
C GLY A 179 9.96 -17.98 -20.07
N GLU A 180 9.36 -16.85 -19.68
CA GLU A 180 10.08 -15.69 -19.16
C GLU A 180 10.23 -15.74 -17.64
N THR A 181 11.36 -15.25 -17.14
CA THR A 181 11.74 -15.28 -15.71
C THR A 181 11.61 -13.95 -15.00
N ASP A 182 11.45 -12.86 -15.75
CA ASP A 182 11.35 -11.53 -15.18
C ASP A 182 9.97 -11.30 -14.58
N PHE A 183 9.93 -10.68 -13.40
CA PHE A 183 8.70 -10.25 -12.77
C PHE A 183 8.08 -9.10 -13.56
N VAL A 184 6.79 -9.20 -13.84
CA VAL A 184 6.03 -8.21 -14.59
C VAL A 184 4.71 -7.92 -13.89
N MET A 185 4.32 -6.66 -13.88
CA MET A 185 2.96 -6.23 -13.60
C MET A 185 2.32 -5.84 -14.92
N GLU A 186 1.42 -6.68 -15.43
CA GLU A 186 0.78 -6.50 -16.72
C GLU A 186 -0.73 -6.40 -16.51
N ALA A 187 -1.38 -5.34 -16.97
CA ALA A 187 -2.83 -5.25 -16.90
C ALA A 187 -3.49 -5.01 -18.25
N HIS A 188 -4.68 -5.58 -18.36
CA HIS A 188 -5.65 -5.30 -19.39
C HIS A 188 -6.79 -4.48 -18.77
N PHE A 189 -6.90 -3.21 -19.15
CA PHE A 189 -8.04 -2.38 -18.80
C PHE A 189 -9.21 -2.66 -19.74
N ILE A 190 -10.39 -2.83 -19.16
CA ILE A 190 -11.61 -3.21 -19.85
C ILE A 190 -12.15 -2.01 -20.62
N ASP A 191 -12.45 -2.22 -21.90
CA ASP A 191 -13.09 -1.26 -22.81
C ASP A 191 -12.33 0.06 -23.01
N GLU A 192 -11.01 0.06 -22.78
CA GLU A 192 -10.15 1.24 -22.84
C GLU A 192 -9.05 1.12 -23.90
N LYS A 193 -8.73 2.23 -24.57
CA LYS A 193 -7.60 2.32 -25.51
C LYS A 193 -6.33 2.71 -24.76
N LEU A 194 -5.38 1.79 -24.68
CA LEU A 194 -4.16 1.93 -23.87
C LEU A 194 -3.21 3.05 -24.34
N ASP A 195 -3.23 3.40 -25.63
CA ASP A 195 -2.29 4.37 -26.23
C ASP A 195 -2.32 5.74 -25.55
N ASN A 196 -3.43 6.08 -24.88
CA ASN A 196 -3.58 7.35 -24.17
C ASN A 196 -2.91 7.37 -22.78
N PHE A 197 -2.35 6.25 -22.31
CA PHE A 197 -1.84 6.10 -20.95
C PHE A 197 -0.34 5.82 -20.85
N TYR A 198 0.33 5.48 -21.96
CA TYR A 198 1.78 5.28 -21.94
C TYR A 198 2.52 6.54 -21.48
N ASP A 199 3.62 6.32 -20.75
CA ASP A 199 4.47 7.36 -20.14
C ASP A 199 3.76 8.25 -19.12
N LYS A 200 2.57 7.84 -18.64
CA LYS A 200 1.86 8.50 -17.55
C LYS A 200 2.02 7.73 -16.25
N THR A 201 1.96 8.46 -15.15
CA THR A 201 1.83 7.90 -13.80
C THR A 201 0.35 7.71 -13.48
N ILE A 202 0.00 6.52 -13.01
CA ILE A 202 -1.35 6.20 -12.52
C ILE A 202 -1.27 5.61 -11.13
N THR A 203 -2.33 5.77 -10.33
CA THR A 203 -2.48 4.98 -9.10
C THR A 203 -3.14 3.65 -9.44
N VAL A 204 -2.46 2.53 -9.16
CA VAL A 204 -3.01 1.18 -9.32
C VAL A 204 -3.49 0.68 -7.97
N GLU A 205 -4.78 0.43 -7.85
CA GLU A 205 -5.44 -0.10 -6.65
C GLU A 205 -5.84 -1.57 -6.88
N PHE A 206 -5.51 -2.44 -5.92
CA PHE A 206 -5.79 -3.87 -5.97
C PHE A 206 -7.09 -4.19 -5.23
N LEU A 207 -8.17 -4.42 -6.00
CA LEU A 207 -9.50 -4.60 -5.45
C LEU A 207 -9.65 -6.00 -4.82
N GLU A 208 -9.41 -7.03 -5.63
CA GLU A 208 -9.56 -8.43 -5.23
C GLU A 208 -8.57 -9.34 -5.98
N ARG A 209 -8.14 -10.42 -5.34
CA ARG A 209 -7.36 -11.49 -5.98
C ARG A 209 -8.30 -12.47 -6.67
N ILE A 210 -8.04 -12.77 -7.94
CA ILE A 210 -8.87 -13.65 -8.78
C ILE A 210 -8.38 -15.10 -8.68
N ARG A 211 -7.08 -15.32 -8.90
CA ARG A 211 -6.46 -16.67 -8.94
C ARG A 211 -4.94 -16.62 -8.92
N ASP A 212 -4.31 -17.78 -8.72
CA ASP A 212 -2.89 -17.98 -8.97
C ASP A 212 -2.52 -17.89 -10.47
N GLU A 213 -1.22 -17.70 -10.73
CA GLU A 213 -0.66 -17.83 -12.08
C GLU A 213 -0.76 -19.28 -12.57
N LYS A 214 -1.02 -19.45 -13.87
CA LYS A 214 -1.13 -20.77 -14.49
C LYS A 214 -0.54 -20.72 -15.89
N LYS A 215 0.20 -21.77 -16.24
CA LYS A 215 0.64 -22.04 -17.61
C LYS A 215 -0.51 -22.66 -18.41
N PHE A 216 -0.75 -22.16 -19.62
CA PHE A 216 -1.75 -22.72 -20.54
C PHE A 216 -1.09 -23.57 -21.61
N SER A 217 -1.78 -24.62 -22.07
CA SER A 217 -1.22 -25.53 -23.08
C SER A 217 -1.24 -24.92 -24.48
N ASN A 218 -2.19 -24.00 -24.73
CA ASN A 218 -2.36 -23.34 -26.02
C ASN A 218 -3.02 -21.94 -25.87
N PRO A 219 -2.96 -21.08 -26.90
CA PRO A 219 -3.54 -19.73 -26.87
C PRO A 219 -5.07 -19.70 -26.66
N GLN A 220 -5.82 -20.69 -27.13
CA GLN A 220 -7.28 -20.72 -27.00
C GLN A 220 -7.70 -20.93 -25.54
N GLU A 221 -6.99 -21.79 -24.80
CA GLU A 221 -7.21 -21.95 -23.35
C GLU A 221 -6.92 -20.68 -22.57
N LEU A 222 -5.85 -19.96 -22.93
CA LEU A 222 -5.53 -18.66 -22.34
C LEU A 222 -6.66 -17.67 -22.58
N ILE A 223 -7.13 -17.50 -23.83
CA ILE A 223 -8.24 -16.60 -24.16
C ILE A 223 -9.51 -16.98 -23.37
N LYS A 224 -9.83 -18.27 -23.27
CA LYS A 224 -10.99 -18.74 -22.50
C LYS A 224 -10.89 -18.35 -21.02
N GLN A 225 -9.70 -18.45 -20.43
CA GLN A 225 -9.50 -18.03 -19.04
C GLN A 225 -9.54 -16.50 -18.89
N LEU A 226 -8.93 -15.75 -19.79
CA LEU A 226 -8.95 -14.28 -19.78
C LEU A 226 -10.37 -13.72 -19.86
N ASN A 227 -11.25 -14.34 -20.65
CA ASN A 227 -12.67 -13.96 -20.68
C ASN A 227 -13.37 -14.19 -19.32
N LYS A 228 -13.10 -15.31 -18.64
CA LYS A 228 -13.64 -15.56 -17.30
C LYS A 228 -13.13 -14.55 -16.28
N ASP A 229 -11.83 -14.22 -16.35
CA ASP A 229 -11.20 -13.23 -15.47
C ASP A 229 -11.79 -11.83 -15.72
N LYS A 230 -12.04 -11.47 -17.00
CA LYS A 230 -12.73 -10.24 -17.40
C LYS A 230 -14.16 -10.18 -16.85
N GLU A 231 -14.96 -11.23 -17.02
CA GLU A 231 -16.33 -11.29 -16.49
C GLU A 231 -16.35 -11.14 -14.96
N PHE A 232 -15.40 -11.77 -14.27
CA PHE A 232 -15.25 -11.60 -12.82
C PHE A 232 -14.99 -10.14 -12.45
N CYS A 233 -14.05 -9.47 -13.12
CA CYS A 233 -13.77 -8.05 -12.92
C CYS A 233 -15.01 -7.18 -13.17
N MET A 234 -15.73 -7.41 -14.27
CA MET A 234 -16.94 -6.65 -14.63
C MET A 234 -18.03 -6.74 -13.56
N ARG A 235 -18.21 -7.90 -12.93
CA ARG A 235 -19.14 -8.03 -11.79
C ARG A 235 -18.67 -7.24 -10.58
N LEU A 236 -17.38 -7.27 -10.27
CA LEU A 236 -16.80 -6.52 -9.14
C LEU A 236 -16.84 -5.01 -9.35
N MET A 237 -16.74 -4.52 -10.59
CA MET A 237 -16.81 -3.09 -10.89
C MET A 237 -18.03 -2.42 -10.26
N GLN A 238 -19.18 -3.10 -10.20
CA GLN A 238 -20.41 -2.55 -9.61
C GLN A 238 -20.29 -2.30 -8.10
N LYS A 239 -19.48 -3.08 -7.39
CA LYS A 239 -19.24 -2.96 -5.94
C LYS A 239 -18.28 -1.82 -5.59
N TYR A 240 -17.38 -1.46 -6.52
CA TYR A 240 -16.31 -0.48 -6.30
C TYR A 240 -16.50 0.83 -7.10
N LYS A 241 -17.68 1.00 -7.73
CA LYS A 241 -18.05 2.22 -8.45
C LYS A 241 -18.07 3.45 -7.56
#